data_AF-A0A1Q8AZR1-F1
#
_entry.id   AF-A0A1Q8AZR1-F1
#
_cell.length_a   1.000
_cell.length_b   1.000
_cell.length_c   1.000
_cell.angle_alpha   90.00
_cell.angle_beta   90.00
_cell.angle_gamma   90.00
#
_symmetry.space_group_name_H-M   'P 1'
#
loop_
_entity.id
_entity.type
_entity.pdbx_description
1 polymer ?
#
loop_
_entity_poly.entity_id
_entity_poly.type
_entity_poly.pdbx_seq_one_letter_code
_entity_poly.pdbx_strand_id
1 'polypeptide(L)'
;MREALAKGTTLYQGFAEAYVREANRELGGDVTNPKFFLTSAAILPSDKAASAYQIFLREFEPVSVIKSDQWRLFPHLNLVFLVAYDELRAFSTAFPDLASYTNRRGFAYMGSRDGQASLCILAGADAEAIADVVRAFANVKSVSSSGLQLAID
;
A
#
# COMPACT_ATOMS: atom_id res chain seq x y z
N MET A 1 -24.44 22.09 -4.76
CA MET A 1 -25.25 20.85 -4.65
C MET A 1 -26.02 20.51 -5.93
N ARG A 2 -26.78 21.46 -6.52
CA ARG A 2 -27.48 21.23 -7.81
C ARG A 2 -26.56 20.92 -9.00
N GLU A 3 -25.38 21.53 -9.08
CA GLU A 3 -24.43 21.28 -10.19
C GLU A 3 -23.72 19.91 -10.11
N ALA A 4 -23.51 19.37 -8.91
CA ALA A 4 -22.89 18.05 -8.72
C ALA A 4 -23.82 16.91 -9.16
N LEU A 5 -25.12 17.07 -8.92
CA LEU A 5 -26.15 16.15 -9.41
C LEU A 5 -26.29 16.17 -10.95
N ALA A 6 -25.98 17.31 -11.59
CA ALA A 6 -26.09 17.46 -13.04
C ALA A 6 -24.93 16.83 -13.82
N LYS A 7 -23.78 16.57 -13.18
CA LYS A 7 -22.56 16.06 -13.84
C LYS A 7 -22.32 14.56 -13.68
N GLY A 8 -23.20 13.83 -13.00
CA GLY A 8 -23.02 12.38 -12.78
C GLY A 8 -21.79 12.01 -11.94
N THR A 9 -21.07 12.99 -11.40
CA THR A 9 -20.03 12.77 -10.40
C THR A 9 -20.73 12.34 -9.12
N THR A 10 -20.62 11.05 -8.79
CA THR A 10 -21.21 10.51 -7.57
C THR A 10 -20.68 11.31 -6.37
N LEU A 11 -21.52 11.48 -5.34
CA LEU A 11 -21.20 12.17 -4.07
C LEU A 11 -19.81 11.78 -3.52
N TYR A 12 -19.35 10.57 -3.81
CA TYR A 12 -18.05 10.02 -3.46
C TYR A 12 -16.85 10.73 -4.09
N GLN A 13 -16.89 11.12 -5.37
CA GLN A 13 -15.76 11.76 -6.03
C GLN A 13 -15.50 13.17 -5.49
N GLY A 14 -16.56 13.96 -5.34
CA GLY A 14 -16.44 15.32 -4.78
C GLY A 14 -16.05 15.32 -3.30
N PHE A 15 -16.48 14.30 -2.53
CA PHE A 15 -16.16 14.19 -1.11
C PHE A 15 -14.73 13.66 -0.90
N ALA A 16 -14.29 12.66 -1.66
CA ALA A 16 -12.94 12.10 -1.51
C ALA A 16 -11.86 13.12 -1.92
N GLU A 17 -12.02 13.82 -3.05
CA GLU A 17 -11.06 14.85 -3.46
C GLU A 17 -11.03 16.04 -2.49
N ALA A 18 -12.19 16.50 -2.04
CA ALA A 18 -12.26 17.57 -1.04
C ALA A 18 -11.68 17.12 0.31
N TYR A 19 -11.97 15.89 0.74
CA TYR A 19 -11.43 15.31 1.97
C TYR A 19 -9.93 15.12 1.89
N VAL A 20 -9.38 14.61 0.79
CA VAL A 20 -7.92 14.46 0.61
C VAL A 20 -7.25 15.83 0.53
N ARG A 21 -7.87 16.83 -0.12
CA ARG A 21 -7.33 18.20 -0.17
C ARG A 21 -7.37 18.89 1.19
N GLU A 22 -8.47 18.78 1.93
CA GLU A 22 -8.60 19.33 3.29
C GLU A 22 -7.77 18.54 4.30
N ALA A 23 -7.64 17.23 4.16
CA ALA A 23 -6.72 16.40 4.95
C ALA A 23 -5.25 16.79 4.68
N ASN A 24 -4.88 17.06 3.43
CA ASN A 24 -3.56 17.65 3.12
C ASN A 24 -3.37 19.03 3.77
N ARG A 25 -4.44 19.82 3.87
CA ARG A 25 -4.42 21.18 4.45
C ARG A 25 -4.36 21.17 5.98
N GLU A 26 -5.05 20.23 6.62
CA GLU A 26 -5.20 20.11 8.09
C GLU A 26 -4.14 19.18 8.71
N LEU A 27 -3.78 18.08 8.04
CA LEU A 27 -2.85 17.06 8.54
C LEU A 27 -1.41 17.24 8.01
N GLY A 28 -1.19 18.14 7.03
CA GLY A 28 0.12 18.33 6.41
C GLY A 28 0.64 17.05 5.74
N GLY A 29 1.94 16.76 5.92
CA GLY A 29 2.62 15.58 5.35
C GLY A 29 2.13 14.22 5.86
N ASP A 30 1.13 14.15 6.75
CA ASP A 30 0.57 12.87 7.23
C ASP A 30 -0.14 12.07 6.14
N VAL A 31 -0.51 12.67 5.01
CA VAL A 31 -1.06 11.91 3.87
C VAL A 31 -0.04 10.93 3.26
N THR A 32 1.26 11.19 3.43
CA THR A 32 2.33 10.29 3.02
C THR A 32 2.80 9.39 4.17
N ASN A 33 2.13 9.41 5.32
CA ASN A 33 2.37 8.47 6.40
C ASN A 33 1.75 7.11 6.02
N PRO A 34 2.52 6.00 6.00
CA PRO A 34 2.02 4.65 5.77
C PRO A 34 0.79 4.29 6.59
N LYS A 35 0.75 4.66 7.88
CA LYS A 35 -0.39 4.35 8.74
C LYS A 35 -1.66 5.05 8.26
N PHE A 36 -1.55 6.25 7.68
CA PHE A 36 -2.70 7.00 7.20
C PHE A 36 -3.21 6.47 5.86
N PHE A 37 -2.37 6.36 4.83
CA PHE A 37 -2.87 6.00 3.49
C PHE A 37 -3.18 4.50 3.35
N LEU A 38 -2.67 3.65 4.26
CA LEU A 38 -3.02 2.22 4.30
C LEU A 38 -4.17 1.88 5.27
N THR A 39 -4.82 2.89 5.87
CA THR A 39 -6.05 2.66 6.67
C THR A 39 -7.16 2.00 5.85
N SER A 40 -7.19 2.24 4.54
CA SER A 40 -8.08 1.60 3.58
C SER A 40 -7.28 1.08 2.40
N ALA A 41 -6.99 -0.23 2.43
CA ALA A 41 -6.25 -0.92 1.38
C ALA A 41 -6.73 -2.37 1.24
N ALA A 42 -6.56 -2.95 0.05
CA ALA A 42 -6.61 -4.40 -0.09
C ALA A 42 -5.24 -4.98 0.27
N ILE A 43 -5.24 -5.94 1.18
CA ILE A 43 -4.02 -6.56 1.69
C ILE A 43 -3.98 -7.98 1.14
N LEU A 44 -2.95 -8.26 0.35
CA LEU A 44 -2.78 -9.45 -0.47
C LEU A 44 -1.53 -10.17 0.03
N PRO A 45 -1.64 -10.96 1.11
CA PRO A 45 -0.55 -11.81 1.55
C PRO A 45 -0.42 -12.99 0.60
N SER A 46 0.82 -13.35 0.28
CA SER A 46 1.08 -14.66 -0.29
C SER A 46 0.91 -15.76 0.74
N ASP A 47 0.85 -17.01 0.29
CA ASP A 47 0.71 -18.18 1.16
C ASP A 47 1.85 -18.25 2.20
N LYS A 48 3.05 -17.81 1.81
CA LYS A 48 4.23 -17.75 2.68
C LYS A 48 4.22 -16.57 3.65
N ALA A 49 3.40 -15.55 3.41
CA ALA A 49 3.31 -14.34 4.23
C ALA A 49 2.14 -14.37 5.24
N ALA A 50 1.46 -15.51 5.41
CA ALA A 50 0.27 -15.62 6.25
C ALA A 50 0.49 -15.17 7.71
N SER A 51 1.67 -15.41 8.30
CA SER A 51 2.01 -14.93 9.64
C SER A 51 2.36 -13.43 9.67
N ALA A 52 3.02 -12.92 8.63
CA ALA A 52 3.31 -11.49 8.47
C ALA A 52 2.03 -10.66 8.30
N TYR A 53 0.98 -11.25 7.71
CA TYR A 53 -0.33 -10.62 7.60
C TYR A 53 -0.94 -10.26 8.96
N GLN A 54 -0.83 -11.14 9.96
CA GLN A 54 -1.33 -10.85 11.31
C GLN A 54 -0.58 -9.69 11.96
N ILE A 55 0.72 -9.58 11.66
CA ILE A 55 1.55 -8.47 12.13
C ILE A 55 1.11 -7.19 11.42
N PHE A 56 0.85 -7.22 10.11
CA PHE A 56 0.33 -6.07 9.39
C PHE A 56 -0.97 -5.54 10.02
N LEU A 57 -1.93 -6.42 10.31
CA LEU A 57 -3.18 -6.02 10.94
C LEU A 57 -2.98 -5.33 12.29
N ARG A 58 -2.00 -5.79 13.08
CA ARG A 58 -1.70 -5.20 14.40
C ARG A 58 -0.95 -3.86 14.30
N GLU A 59 0.00 -3.74 13.37
CA GLU A 59 0.83 -2.53 13.28
C GLU A 59 0.09 -1.35 12.60
N PHE A 60 -0.79 -1.67 11.63
CA PHE A 60 -1.50 -0.68 10.82
C PHE A 60 -2.97 -0.48 11.22
N GLU A 61 -3.59 -1.46 11.89
CA GLU A 61 -5.00 -1.41 12.31
C GLU A 61 -5.97 -0.92 11.20
N PRO A 62 -5.97 -1.57 10.02
CA PRO A 62 -6.77 -1.10 8.88
C PRO A 62 -8.27 -1.15 9.21
N VAL A 63 -9.00 -0.12 8.79
CA VAL A 63 -10.44 0.04 9.04
C VAL A 63 -11.25 -0.99 8.25
N SER A 64 -10.78 -1.34 7.05
CA SER A 64 -11.40 -2.36 6.19
C SER A 64 -10.35 -3.09 5.38
N VAL A 65 -10.57 -4.38 5.14
CA VAL A 65 -9.66 -5.24 4.37
C VAL A 65 -10.43 -6.07 3.37
N ILE A 66 -10.01 -6.02 2.10
CA ILE A 66 -10.50 -6.90 1.04
C ILE A 66 -9.49 -8.05 0.87
N LYS A 67 -9.97 -9.29 1.03
CA LYS A 67 -9.16 -10.52 0.98
C LYS A 67 -9.38 -11.38 -0.27
N SER A 68 -10.21 -10.91 -1.19
CA SER A 68 -10.60 -11.63 -2.42
C SER A 68 -10.27 -10.79 -3.65
N ASP A 69 -10.39 -11.34 -4.85
CA ASP A 69 -10.24 -10.61 -6.12
C ASP A 69 -11.21 -9.43 -6.30
N GLN A 70 -12.14 -9.20 -5.37
CA GLN A 70 -13.01 -8.03 -5.34
C GLN A 70 -12.26 -6.69 -5.30
N TRP A 71 -10.98 -6.66 -4.91
CA TRP A 71 -10.16 -5.44 -4.98
C TRP A 71 -10.11 -4.85 -6.39
N ARG A 72 -10.32 -5.67 -7.43
CA ARG A 72 -10.39 -5.23 -8.83
C ARG A 72 -11.61 -4.32 -9.11
N LEU A 73 -12.66 -4.41 -8.30
CA LEU A 73 -13.84 -3.54 -8.38
C LEU A 73 -13.56 -2.13 -7.83
N PHE A 74 -12.42 -1.94 -7.14
CA PHE A 74 -12.05 -0.69 -6.49
C PHE A 74 -10.72 -0.17 -7.09
N PRO A 75 -10.78 0.54 -8.24
CA PRO A 75 -9.58 1.00 -8.94
C PRO A 75 -8.76 2.02 -8.13
N HIS A 76 -9.41 2.80 -7.27
CA HIS A 76 -8.76 3.80 -6.41
C HIS A 76 -8.29 3.24 -5.06
N LEU A 77 -8.44 1.94 -4.82
CA LEU A 77 -8.02 1.32 -3.57
C LEU A 77 -6.53 1.02 -3.60
N ASN A 78 -5.82 1.45 -2.55
CA ASN A 78 -4.42 1.12 -2.34
C ASN A 78 -4.26 -0.40 -2.19
N LEU A 79 -3.18 -0.94 -2.74
CA LEU A 79 -2.86 -2.36 -2.65
C LEU A 79 -1.60 -2.56 -1.82
N VAL A 80 -1.62 -3.55 -0.93
CA VAL A 80 -0.44 -3.99 -0.19
C VAL A 80 -0.22 -5.47 -0.47
N PHE A 81 0.90 -5.79 -1.09
CA PHE A 81 1.37 -7.16 -1.29
C PHE A 81 2.38 -7.52 -0.21
N LEU A 82 2.13 -8.61 0.51
CA LEU A 82 3.10 -9.21 1.43
C LEU A 82 3.63 -10.46 0.75
N VAL A 83 4.89 -10.44 0.28
CA VAL A 83 5.36 -11.45 -0.69
C VAL A 83 6.76 -11.95 -0.37
N ALA A 84 7.01 -13.24 -0.59
CA ALA A 84 8.35 -13.79 -0.54
C ALA A 84 9.12 -13.51 -1.85
N TYR A 85 10.45 -13.54 -1.79
CA TYR A 85 11.29 -13.21 -2.96
C TYR A 85 11.06 -14.09 -4.18
N ASP A 86 10.71 -15.36 -4.01
CA ASP A 86 10.45 -16.24 -5.15
C ASP A 86 9.16 -15.91 -5.89
N GLU A 87 8.27 -15.11 -5.28
CA GLU A 87 7.01 -14.65 -5.84
C GLU A 87 7.13 -13.26 -6.50
N LEU A 88 8.27 -12.58 -6.33
CA LEU A 88 8.52 -11.26 -6.93
C LEU A 88 8.50 -11.26 -8.46
N ARG A 89 8.67 -12.42 -9.10
CA ARG A 89 8.59 -12.54 -10.57
C ARG A 89 7.24 -12.08 -11.13
N ALA A 90 6.16 -12.15 -10.35
CA ALA A 90 4.85 -11.62 -10.77
C ALA A 90 4.85 -10.10 -11.00
N PHE A 91 5.82 -9.40 -10.40
CA PHE A 91 5.92 -7.93 -10.42
C PHE A 91 7.04 -7.42 -11.34
N SER A 92 7.93 -8.29 -11.83
CA SER A 92 9.16 -7.89 -12.51
C SER A 92 8.94 -7.10 -13.81
N THR A 93 7.81 -7.32 -14.50
CA THR A 93 7.49 -6.56 -15.72
C THR A 93 7.08 -5.12 -15.41
N ALA A 94 6.34 -4.91 -14.32
CA ALA A 94 5.87 -3.58 -13.92
C ALA A 94 6.94 -2.82 -13.11
N PHE A 95 7.79 -3.54 -12.38
CA PHE A 95 8.78 -3.00 -11.46
C PHE A 95 10.12 -3.74 -11.64
N PRO A 96 10.89 -3.43 -12.69
CA PRO A 96 12.09 -4.18 -13.06
C PRO A 96 13.19 -4.12 -11.98
N ASP A 97 13.21 -3.06 -11.18
CA ASP A 97 14.26 -2.85 -10.18
C ASP A 97 14.08 -3.70 -8.90
N LEU A 98 12.93 -4.34 -8.71
CA LEU A 98 12.65 -5.12 -7.49
C LEU A 98 13.68 -6.23 -7.25
N ALA A 99 14.13 -6.88 -8.33
CA ALA A 99 15.11 -7.96 -8.24
C ALA A 99 16.45 -7.49 -7.68
N SER A 100 16.80 -6.21 -7.83
CA SER A 100 18.06 -5.66 -7.29
C SER A 100 18.07 -5.57 -5.76
N TYR A 101 16.90 -5.64 -5.11
CA TYR A 101 16.77 -5.52 -3.66
C TYR A 101 16.71 -6.87 -2.94
N THR A 102 16.75 -8.00 -3.65
CA THR A 102 16.68 -9.34 -3.02
C THR A 102 17.99 -9.75 -2.33
N ASN A 103 19.04 -8.93 -2.42
CA ASN A 103 20.27 -9.07 -1.64
C ASN A 103 20.12 -8.56 -0.19
N ARG A 104 19.00 -7.88 0.12
CA ARG A 104 18.62 -7.43 1.46
C ARG A 104 17.84 -8.52 2.17
N ARG A 105 17.73 -8.46 3.49
CA ARG A 105 16.83 -9.34 4.25
C ARG A 105 15.36 -9.09 3.92
N GLY A 106 14.99 -7.83 3.76
CA GLY A 106 13.66 -7.43 3.30
C GLY A 106 13.59 -5.97 2.83
N PHE A 107 12.52 -5.59 2.13
CA PHE A 107 12.34 -4.21 1.66
C PHE A 107 10.85 -3.83 1.50
N ALA A 108 10.58 -2.53 1.57
CA ALA A 108 9.30 -1.95 1.17
C ALA A 108 9.48 -1.11 -0.10
N TYR A 109 8.68 -1.39 -1.12
CA TYR A 109 8.68 -0.68 -2.39
C TYR A 109 7.30 -0.11 -2.68
N MET A 110 7.25 1.10 -3.26
CA MET A 110 6.02 1.73 -3.70
C MET A 110 6.01 1.96 -5.20
N GLY A 111 4.88 1.69 -5.82
CA GLY A 111 4.60 1.96 -7.21
C GLY A 111 3.25 2.65 -7.37
N SER A 112 3.02 3.22 -8.55
CA SER A 112 1.71 3.75 -8.91
C SER A 112 0.86 2.65 -9.53
N ARG A 113 -0.39 2.56 -9.08
CA ARG A 113 -1.46 1.81 -9.71
C ARG A 113 -2.37 2.80 -10.43
N ASP A 114 -2.41 2.69 -11.76
CA ASP A 114 -3.29 3.47 -12.64
C ASP A 114 -3.22 5.00 -12.44
N GLY A 115 -2.09 5.52 -11.94
CA GLY A 115 -1.83 6.95 -11.76
C GLY A 115 -2.50 7.61 -10.56
N GLN A 116 -3.30 6.88 -9.77
CA GLN A 116 -4.08 7.46 -8.67
C GLN A 116 -3.97 6.70 -7.35
N ALA A 117 -3.87 5.37 -7.39
CA ALA A 117 -3.72 4.55 -6.19
C ALA A 117 -2.25 4.14 -6.01
N SER A 118 -1.88 3.87 -4.76
CA SER A 118 -0.57 3.33 -4.41
C SER A 118 -0.61 1.81 -4.43
N LEU A 119 0.44 1.21 -4.96
CA LEU A 119 0.75 -0.20 -4.80
C LEU A 119 2.00 -0.32 -3.93
N CYS A 120 1.89 -1.02 -2.80
CA CYS A 120 2.99 -1.28 -1.89
C CYS A 120 3.38 -2.76 -1.96
N ILE A 121 4.66 -3.04 -2.07
CA ILE A 121 5.23 -4.39 -2.02
C ILE A 121 6.12 -4.45 -0.78
N LEU A 122 5.71 -5.24 0.21
CA LEU A 122 6.50 -5.53 1.41
C LEU A 122 7.05 -6.95 1.25
N ALA A 123 8.35 -7.04 0.94
CA ALA A 123 8.98 -8.27 0.50
C ALA A 123 10.11 -8.71 1.43
N GLY A 124 10.32 -10.02 1.54
CA GLY A 124 11.41 -10.61 2.30
C GLY A 124 11.75 -12.03 1.83
N ALA A 125 12.85 -12.57 2.32
CA ALA A 125 13.24 -13.95 2.01
C ALA A 125 12.23 -14.98 2.54
N ASP A 126 11.59 -14.69 3.67
CA ASP A 126 10.61 -15.53 4.36
C ASP A 126 9.57 -14.68 5.12
N ALA A 127 8.65 -15.36 5.80
CA ALA A 127 7.57 -14.73 6.56
C ALA A 127 8.07 -13.82 7.69
N GLU A 128 9.20 -14.14 8.32
CA GLU A 128 9.77 -13.37 9.42
C GLU A 128 10.43 -12.09 8.90
N ALA A 129 11.16 -12.17 7.79
CA ALA A 129 11.69 -11.00 7.12
C ALA A 129 10.58 -10.05 6.66
N ILE A 130 9.49 -10.59 6.08
CA ILE A 130 8.32 -9.77 5.70
C ILE A 130 7.70 -9.10 6.93
N ALA A 131 7.58 -9.82 8.04
CA ALA A 131 7.08 -9.26 9.29
C ALA A 131 7.95 -8.11 9.83
N ASP A 132 9.27 -8.23 9.73
CA ASP A 132 10.19 -7.16 10.10
C ASP A 132 10.05 -5.95 9.19
N VAL A 133 9.88 -6.16 7.89
CA VAL A 133 9.56 -5.08 6.93
C VAL A 133 8.27 -4.39 7.31
N VAL A 134 7.22 -5.13 7.65
CA VAL A 134 5.94 -4.55 8.08
C VAL A 134 6.12 -3.67 9.32
N ARG A 135 6.83 -4.15 10.34
CA ARG A 135 7.12 -3.37 11.56
C ARG A 135 7.93 -2.12 11.23
N ALA A 136 8.98 -2.24 10.43
CA ALA A 136 9.80 -1.10 10.04
C ALA A 136 8.99 -0.07 9.25
N PHE A 137 8.18 -0.54 8.30
CA PHE A 137 7.35 0.30 7.44
C PHE A 137 6.27 1.05 8.23
N ALA A 138 5.67 0.41 9.24
CA ALA A 138 4.71 1.06 10.13
C ALA A 138 5.31 2.23 10.93
N ASN A 139 6.63 2.25 11.10
CA ASN A 139 7.35 3.32 11.81
C ASN A 139 7.93 4.39 10.87
N VAL A 140 7.77 4.25 9.55
CA VAL A 140 8.17 5.29 8.60
C VAL A 140 7.25 6.49 8.75
N LYS A 141 7.84 7.68 8.90
CA LYS A 141 7.06 8.93 9.06
C LYS A 141 6.41 9.39 7.77
N SER A 142 7.07 9.17 6.65
CA SER A 142 6.64 9.63 5.32
C SER A 142 7.29 8.80 4.23
N VAL A 143 6.56 8.51 3.16
CA VAL A 143 7.04 7.79 1.97
C VAL A 143 7.06 8.68 0.74
N SER A 144 7.91 8.34 -0.22
CA SER A 144 7.83 8.91 -1.57
C SER A 144 6.69 8.25 -2.36
N SER A 145 6.29 8.89 -3.45
CA SER A 145 5.25 8.37 -4.35
C SER A 145 5.66 7.10 -5.10
N SER A 146 6.96 6.84 -5.23
CA SER A 146 7.48 5.69 -5.97
C SER A 146 8.91 5.33 -5.59
N GLY A 147 9.24 4.05 -5.72
CA GLY A 147 10.57 3.50 -5.51
C GLY A 147 10.72 2.77 -4.18
N LEU A 148 11.97 2.45 -3.84
CA LEU A 148 12.34 1.87 -2.55
C LEU A 148 12.06 2.87 -1.42
N GLN A 149 11.27 2.44 -0.44
CA GLN A 149 10.94 3.24 0.75
C GLN A 149 11.83 2.91 1.94
N LEU A 150 12.15 1.63 2.10
CA LEU A 150 13.13 1.15 3.09
C LEU A 150 13.67 -0.21 2.70
N ALA A 151 14.83 -0.55 3.25
CA ALA A 151 15.42 -1.88 3.22
C ALA A 151 15.88 -2.28 4.64
N ILE A 152 15.88 -3.59 4.90
CA ILE A 152 16.37 -4.22 6.12
C ILE A 152 17.48 -5.19 5.70
N ASP A 153 18.62 -5.13 6.38
CA ASP A 153 19.78 -5.99 6.16
C ASP A 153 19.81 -7.20 7.11
#